data_AF-A0A3D9E5K3-F1
#
_entry.id   AF-A0A3D9E5K3-F1
#
_cell.length_a   1.000
_cell.length_b   1.000
_cell.length_c   1.000
_cell.angle_alpha   90.00
_cell.angle_beta   90.00
_cell.angle_gamma   90.00
#
_symmetry.space_group_name_H-M   'P 1'
#
loop_
_entity.id
_entity.type
_entity.pdbx_description
1 polymer ?
#
loop_
_entity_poly.entity_id
_entity_poly.type
_entity_poly.pdbx_seq_one_letter_code
_entity_poly.pdbx_strand_id
1 'polypeptide(L)'
;MTGCVLGCAQQGVHFADCMVYDGREYTFPCDGCAAEPTVGGTLVCSKCRGRFRFVLGQAADLIGRMRSLIDPTSAIVYEDRARRTGSASPEAPAPASADLIDASEALQKGLWRWSPSGGWPRSDAAEAFDDAEAAAAGILAHLDEWLSDEDDVISLHRLLLERHPADEDGVRVAWSVQDALDKWGAERREQPAEEAVAPSRALRPERVFDESTASPIAEHGDRLLGGAQAAAVAGSLRTLQRWAKAGEIEPETSPYVAGRKTPLYRESALLATKERMAAAKNVRDEGGRYAEADAA
;
A
#
# COMPACT_ATOMS: atom_id res chain seq x y z
N MET A 1 4.68 -7.61 11.61
CA MET A 1 3.70 -7.07 12.58
C MET A 1 2.45 -7.92 12.48
N THR A 2 2.37 -8.94 13.31
CA THR A 2 1.32 -9.97 13.40
C THR A 2 0.55 -9.74 14.70
N GLY A 3 -0.74 -9.42 14.59
CA GLY A 3 -1.63 -9.08 15.72
C GLY A 3 -2.70 -8.09 15.23
N CYS A 4 -4.00 -8.36 15.34
CA CYS A 4 -4.71 -9.52 15.87
C CYS A 4 -6.08 -9.60 15.13
N VAL A 5 -6.73 -10.76 15.01
CA VAL A 5 -8.04 -10.89 14.33
C VAL A 5 -8.96 -11.86 15.06
N LEU A 6 -8.38 -12.79 15.78
CA LEU A 6 -9.08 -13.53 16.80
C LEU A 6 -9.11 -12.50 17.98
N GLY A 7 -10.26 -11.95 18.48
CA GLY A 7 -10.49 -10.87 19.56
C GLY A 7 -10.70 -11.09 21.13
N CYS A 8 -10.93 -10.14 22.05
CA CYS A 8 -11.28 -10.50 23.47
C CYS A 8 -12.22 -9.52 24.19
N ALA A 9 -13.36 -10.08 24.63
CA ALA A 9 -14.23 -9.88 25.81
C ALA A 9 -14.49 -8.53 26.51
N GLN A 10 -13.83 -7.43 26.16
CA GLN A 10 -14.29 -6.08 26.49
C GLN A 10 -14.41 -5.28 25.20
N GLN A 11 -15.28 -4.26 25.19
CA GLN A 11 -15.30 -3.24 24.14
C GLN A 11 -13.94 -2.54 24.17
N GLY A 12 -12.92 -3.11 23.51
CA GLY A 12 -11.57 -2.79 23.90
C GLY A 12 -10.50 -3.87 23.93
N VAL A 13 -10.62 -5.15 23.56
CA VAL A 13 -9.46 -6.08 23.67
C VAL A 13 -9.43 -7.24 22.65
N HIS A 14 -8.29 -7.94 22.44
CA HIS A 14 -7.98 -8.87 21.30
C HIS A 14 -7.66 -10.36 21.74
N PHE A 15 -7.95 -11.45 20.98
CA PHE A 15 -8.07 -12.92 21.41
C PHE A 15 -6.79 -13.65 21.28
N ALA A 16 -5.91 -13.23 20.37
CA ALA A 16 -4.86 -14.16 19.95
C ALA A 16 -3.90 -14.48 21.10
N ASP A 17 -4.02 -13.82 22.25
CA ASP A 17 -3.27 -14.11 23.47
C ASP A 17 -4.12 -14.31 24.76
N CYS A 18 -5.44 -14.58 24.68
CA CYS A 18 -6.22 -14.86 25.91
C CYS A 18 -6.28 -16.36 26.23
N MET A 19 -5.38 -16.83 27.12
CA MET A 19 -5.33 -18.22 27.62
C MET A 19 -6.40 -18.57 28.69
N VAL A 20 -7.56 -17.90 28.74
CA VAL A 20 -8.52 -18.00 29.87
C VAL A 20 -9.83 -18.72 29.50
N TYR A 21 -9.77 -19.91 28.89
CA TYR A 21 -11.00 -20.67 28.60
C TYR A 21 -11.06 -22.13 29.10
N ASP A 22 -10.09 -22.60 29.90
CA ASP A 22 -10.17 -23.94 30.51
C ASP A 22 -10.35 -23.93 32.04
N GLY A 23 -10.93 -22.85 32.59
CA GLY A 23 -11.39 -22.82 33.99
C GLY A 23 -10.31 -22.97 35.07
N ARG A 24 -9.03 -22.81 34.74
CA ARG A 24 -7.93 -22.85 35.71
C ARG A 24 -7.55 -21.42 36.10
N GLU A 25 -7.75 -21.09 37.37
CA GLU A 25 -7.18 -19.89 37.98
C GLU A 25 -5.66 -19.94 37.87
N TYR A 26 -5.02 -18.92 37.28
CA TYR A 26 -3.70 -18.50 37.71
C TYR A 26 -3.44 -17.00 37.48
N THR A 27 -2.64 -16.49 38.40
CA THR A 27 -2.09 -15.14 38.58
C THR A 27 -0.96 -14.84 37.59
N PHE A 28 -0.93 -13.62 37.02
CA PHE A 28 0.12 -12.88 36.27
C PHE A 28 -0.39 -12.31 34.92
N PRO A 29 0.07 -11.11 34.50
CA PRO A 29 -0.68 -10.24 33.59
C PRO A 29 -0.62 -10.70 32.13
N CYS A 30 -1.75 -10.65 31.44
CA CYS A 30 -1.89 -10.91 30.00
C CYS A 30 -1.22 -9.79 29.18
N ASP A 31 -0.31 -10.16 28.28
CA ASP A 31 0.46 -9.23 27.42
C ASP A 31 -0.13 -9.04 26.01
N GLY A 32 -1.32 -9.57 25.68
CA GLY A 32 -1.71 -9.72 24.28
C GLY A 32 -3.18 -9.52 23.94
N CYS A 33 -3.83 -8.62 24.66
CA CYS A 33 -5.10 -8.09 24.22
C CYS A 33 -4.90 -6.59 23.94
N ALA A 34 -5.00 -6.15 22.68
CA ALA A 34 -4.89 -4.72 22.34
C ALA A 34 -6.15 -3.96 22.77
N ALA A 35 -5.98 -2.96 23.67
CA ALA A 35 -7.00 -2.16 24.36
C ALA A 35 -8.02 -1.37 23.47
N GLU A 36 -8.12 -1.65 22.16
CA GLU A 36 -8.86 -0.82 21.22
C GLU A 36 -10.35 -1.15 21.19
N PRO A 37 -11.24 -0.14 21.32
CA PRO A 37 -12.68 -0.36 21.32
C PRO A 37 -13.13 -0.99 20.00
N THR A 38 -14.03 -1.96 20.10
CA THR A 38 -14.70 -2.51 18.93
C THR A 38 -15.61 -1.47 18.29
N VAL A 39 -15.82 -1.58 16.97
CA VAL A 39 -16.57 -0.58 16.21
C VAL A 39 -18.01 -1.05 16.03
N GLY A 40 -18.99 -0.24 16.46
CA GLY A 40 -20.37 -0.34 15.97
C GLY A 40 -21.03 -1.71 16.09
N GLY A 41 -20.81 -2.45 17.18
CA GLY A 41 -21.41 -3.79 17.39
C GLY A 41 -20.63 -4.95 16.78
N THR A 42 -19.48 -4.69 16.14
CA THR A 42 -18.57 -5.75 15.68
C THR A 42 -17.72 -6.32 16.80
N LEU A 43 -17.11 -7.49 16.56
CA LEU A 43 -16.18 -8.18 17.44
C LEU A 43 -14.71 -7.81 17.18
N VAL A 44 -14.45 -6.87 16.25
CA VAL A 44 -13.10 -6.47 15.84
C VAL A 44 -12.86 -4.97 16.02
N CYS A 45 -11.60 -4.56 16.20
CA CYS A 45 -11.26 -3.15 16.31
C CYS A 45 -11.28 -2.43 14.94
N SER A 46 -11.23 -1.09 14.97
CA SER A 46 -11.25 -0.25 13.77
C SER A 46 -10.12 -0.56 12.79
N LYS A 47 -8.93 -0.87 13.30
CA LYS A 47 -7.76 -1.24 12.51
C LYS A 47 -7.96 -2.57 11.78
N CYS A 48 -8.48 -3.57 12.47
CA CYS A 48 -8.71 -4.90 11.90
C CYS A 48 -9.85 -4.88 10.88
N ARG A 49 -10.93 -4.14 11.17
CA ARG A 49 -11.97 -3.81 10.19
C ARG A 49 -11.39 -3.12 8.96
N GLY A 50 -10.52 -2.12 9.15
CA GLY A 50 -9.81 -1.45 8.06
C GLY A 50 -8.95 -2.42 7.23
N ARG A 51 -8.32 -3.40 7.87
CA ARG A 51 -7.52 -4.43 7.20
C ARG A 51 -8.38 -5.39 6.38
N PHE A 52 -9.51 -5.86 6.91
CA PHE A 52 -10.48 -6.64 6.14
C PHE A 52 -10.91 -5.89 4.88
N ARG A 53 -11.31 -4.61 5.04
CA ARG A 53 -11.73 -3.77 3.91
C ARG A 53 -10.63 -3.58 2.88
N PHE A 54 -9.40 -3.33 3.34
CA PHE A 54 -8.24 -3.16 2.46
C PHE A 54 -7.99 -4.43 1.64
N VAL A 55 -7.91 -5.59 2.29
CA VAL A 55 -7.63 -6.86 1.59
C VAL A 55 -8.75 -7.24 0.63
N LEU A 56 -10.02 -7.04 1.00
CA LEU A 56 -11.16 -7.24 0.09
C LEU A 56 -11.09 -6.30 -1.13
N GLY A 57 -10.72 -5.04 -0.92
CA GLY A 57 -10.52 -4.07 -2.00
C GLY A 57 -9.34 -4.38 -2.92
N GLN A 58 -8.54 -5.40 -2.63
CA GLN A 58 -7.43 -5.87 -3.49
C GLN A 58 -7.72 -7.24 -4.12
N ALA A 59 -8.80 -7.91 -3.71
CA ALA A 59 -9.05 -9.29 -4.06
C ALA A 59 -9.35 -9.49 -5.56
N ALA A 60 -10.13 -8.57 -6.17
CA ALA A 60 -10.47 -8.63 -7.59
C ALA A 60 -9.24 -8.44 -8.49
N ASP A 61 -8.46 -7.38 -8.26
CA ASP A 61 -7.21 -7.11 -9.01
C ASP A 61 -6.22 -8.29 -8.89
N LEU A 62 -6.08 -8.85 -7.68
CA LEU A 62 -5.25 -10.02 -7.46
C LEU A 62 -5.73 -11.23 -8.28
N ILE A 63 -7.03 -11.54 -8.26
CA ILE A 63 -7.59 -12.69 -9.01
C ILE A 63 -7.46 -12.48 -10.51
N GLY A 64 -7.78 -11.28 -11.03
CA GLY A 64 -7.59 -10.94 -12.44
C GLY A 64 -6.15 -11.15 -12.87
N ARG A 65 -5.19 -10.67 -12.07
CA ARG A 65 -3.76 -10.88 -12.32
C ARG A 65 -3.36 -12.36 -12.30
N MET A 66 -3.77 -13.10 -11.28
CA MET A 66 -3.44 -14.53 -11.19
C MET A 66 -4.00 -15.30 -12.39
N ARG A 67 -5.22 -14.97 -12.84
CA ARG A 67 -5.84 -15.59 -14.01
C ARG A 67 -5.14 -15.21 -15.31
N SER A 68 -4.72 -13.97 -15.45
CA SER A 68 -3.86 -13.51 -16.56
C SER A 68 -2.52 -14.28 -16.61
N LEU A 69 -1.90 -14.52 -15.45
CA LEU A 69 -0.66 -15.32 -15.36
C LEU A 69 -0.87 -16.82 -15.69
N ILE A 70 -2.08 -17.35 -15.47
CA ILE A 70 -2.44 -18.75 -15.79
C ILE A 70 -2.85 -18.89 -17.25
N ASP A 71 -3.35 -17.82 -17.89
CA ASP A 71 -4.00 -17.88 -19.19
C ASP A 71 -3.05 -18.45 -20.26
N PRO A 72 -3.32 -19.66 -20.80
CA PRO A 72 -2.48 -20.28 -21.80
C PRO A 72 -2.48 -19.51 -23.13
N THR A 73 -3.46 -18.64 -23.38
CA THR A 73 -3.53 -17.79 -24.58
C THR A 73 -2.65 -16.55 -24.47
N SER A 74 -2.25 -16.18 -23.25
CA SER A 74 -1.23 -15.14 -23.00
C SER A 74 0.20 -15.65 -23.21
N ALA A 75 0.38 -16.96 -23.44
CA ALA A 75 1.68 -17.56 -23.68
C ALA A 75 2.31 -17.01 -24.96
N ILE A 76 3.46 -16.36 -24.79
CA ILE A 76 4.34 -15.89 -25.86
C ILE A 76 4.53 -17.01 -26.87
N VAL A 77 4.27 -16.72 -28.15
CA VAL A 77 4.50 -17.63 -29.28
C VAL A 77 5.93 -18.20 -29.17
N TYR A 78 6.06 -19.51 -29.01
CA TYR A 78 7.34 -20.19 -28.81
C TYR A 78 8.38 -19.88 -29.91
N GLU A 79 7.94 -19.51 -31.10
CA GLU A 79 8.79 -19.09 -32.21
C GLU A 79 9.63 -17.82 -31.89
N ASP A 80 9.11 -16.91 -31.07
CA ASP A 80 9.82 -15.70 -30.66
C ASP A 80 10.86 -15.96 -29.55
N ARG A 81 10.62 -16.97 -28.70
CA ARG A 81 11.57 -17.39 -27.66
C ARG A 81 12.68 -18.29 -28.22
N ALA A 82 12.36 -19.16 -29.19
CA ALA A 82 13.34 -19.98 -29.89
C ALA A 82 14.37 -19.15 -30.68
N ARG A 83 14.02 -17.93 -31.10
CA ARG A 83 14.97 -16.98 -31.73
C ARG A 83 15.91 -16.28 -30.74
N ARG A 84 15.67 -16.36 -29.43
CA ARG A 84 16.49 -15.72 -28.38
C ARG A 84 17.21 -16.77 -27.53
N THR A 85 18.23 -17.40 -28.13
CA THR A 85 19.44 -17.96 -27.49
C THR A 85 19.33 -18.88 -26.25
N GLY A 86 19.88 -20.10 -26.42
CA GLY A 86 20.76 -20.71 -25.41
C GLY A 86 20.18 -21.83 -24.55
N SER A 87 20.64 -23.05 -24.81
CA SER A 87 20.60 -24.27 -23.98
C SER A 87 19.88 -24.17 -22.61
N ALA A 88 18.64 -24.64 -22.56
CA ALA A 88 17.99 -25.05 -21.33
C ALA A 88 17.20 -26.35 -21.58
N SER A 89 17.04 -27.14 -20.51
CA SER A 89 16.48 -28.50 -20.41
C SER A 89 15.34 -28.86 -21.40
N PRO A 90 15.26 -30.10 -21.91
CA PRO A 90 14.20 -30.54 -22.84
C PRO A 90 12.81 -30.69 -22.19
N GLU A 91 12.70 -30.65 -20.86
CA GLU A 91 11.41 -30.48 -20.20
C GLU A 91 11.03 -29.01 -20.20
N ALA A 92 10.09 -28.64 -21.07
CA ALA A 92 9.45 -27.34 -21.00
C ALA A 92 8.79 -27.21 -19.61
N PRO A 93 9.17 -26.20 -18.80
CA PRO A 93 8.50 -25.98 -17.52
C PRO A 93 7.01 -25.78 -17.76
N ALA A 94 6.18 -26.30 -16.86
CA ALA A 94 4.73 -26.11 -16.93
C ALA A 94 4.42 -24.61 -17.11
N PRO A 95 3.46 -24.25 -17.99
CA PRO A 95 3.21 -22.86 -18.35
C PRO A 95 2.81 -21.99 -17.14
N ALA A 96 2.29 -22.59 -16.06
CA ALA A 96 2.01 -21.96 -14.78
C ALA A 96 2.42 -22.88 -13.62
N SER A 97 2.74 -22.30 -12.46
CA SER A 97 3.06 -23.07 -11.25
C SER A 97 1.78 -23.65 -10.63
N ALA A 98 1.82 -24.88 -10.11
CA ALA A 98 0.69 -25.51 -9.41
C ALA A 98 0.11 -24.60 -8.30
N ASP A 99 0.97 -24.03 -7.46
CA ASP A 99 0.60 -23.06 -6.43
C ASP A 99 -0.28 -21.90 -6.92
N LEU A 100 -0.05 -21.41 -8.14
CA LEU A 100 -0.77 -20.26 -8.69
C LEU A 100 -2.19 -20.68 -9.10
N ILE A 101 -2.33 -21.89 -9.66
CA ILE A 101 -3.61 -22.48 -10.01
C ILE A 101 -4.41 -22.77 -8.72
N ASP A 102 -3.78 -23.43 -7.75
CA ASP A 102 -4.41 -23.80 -6.47
C ASP A 102 -4.83 -22.55 -5.68
N ALA A 103 -3.97 -21.52 -5.62
CA ALA A 103 -4.32 -20.26 -4.96
C ALA A 103 -5.48 -19.55 -5.67
N SER A 104 -5.42 -19.43 -6.99
CA SER A 104 -6.47 -18.78 -7.77
C SER A 104 -7.83 -19.44 -7.57
N GLU A 105 -7.86 -20.77 -7.61
CA GLU A 105 -9.08 -21.54 -7.38
C GLU A 105 -9.58 -21.45 -5.93
N ALA A 106 -8.69 -21.58 -4.94
CA ALA A 106 -9.04 -21.48 -3.53
C ALA A 106 -9.64 -20.11 -3.18
N LEU A 107 -9.04 -19.02 -3.67
CA LEU A 107 -9.50 -17.66 -3.39
C LEU A 107 -10.83 -17.34 -4.09
N GLN A 108 -11.00 -17.75 -5.34
CA GLN A 108 -12.28 -17.58 -6.04
C GLN A 108 -13.41 -18.33 -5.33
N LYS A 109 -13.20 -19.61 -4.98
CA LYS A 109 -14.19 -20.39 -4.22
C LYS A 109 -14.47 -19.78 -2.85
N GLY A 110 -13.42 -19.29 -2.19
CA GLY A 110 -13.51 -18.63 -0.89
C GLY A 110 -14.38 -17.37 -0.94
N LEU A 111 -14.06 -16.43 -1.83
CA LEU A 111 -14.86 -15.20 -2.02
C LEU A 111 -16.29 -15.53 -2.44
N TRP A 112 -16.46 -16.52 -3.32
CA TRP A 112 -17.76 -16.94 -3.78
C TRP A 112 -18.65 -17.48 -2.65
N ARG A 113 -18.10 -18.32 -1.75
CA ARG A 113 -18.83 -18.86 -0.60
C ARG A 113 -19.44 -17.75 0.26
N TRP A 114 -18.80 -16.59 0.27
CA TRP A 114 -19.22 -15.40 1.00
C TRP A 114 -20.03 -14.42 0.15
N SER A 115 -20.24 -14.67 -1.14
CA SER A 115 -21.01 -13.78 -2.01
C SER A 115 -22.51 -13.88 -1.71
N PRO A 116 -23.19 -12.78 -1.35
CA PRO A 116 -24.64 -12.78 -1.08
C PRO A 116 -25.49 -13.18 -2.29
N SER A 117 -24.96 -12.95 -3.49
CA SER A 117 -25.64 -13.15 -4.78
C SER A 117 -25.88 -14.62 -5.12
N GLY A 118 -25.10 -15.54 -4.53
CA GLY A 118 -25.09 -16.97 -4.87
C GLY A 118 -24.60 -17.28 -6.31
N GLY A 119 -24.24 -18.54 -6.56
CA GLY A 119 -23.96 -19.08 -7.91
C GLY A 119 -22.47 -19.25 -8.26
N TRP A 120 -22.04 -20.47 -8.60
CA TRP A 120 -20.63 -20.88 -8.76
C TRP A 120 -19.77 -19.93 -9.62
N PRO A 121 -18.46 -19.76 -9.31
CA PRO A 121 -17.54 -18.95 -10.12
C PRO A 121 -17.55 -19.41 -11.58
N ARG A 122 -17.57 -18.47 -12.52
CA ARG A 122 -17.44 -18.81 -13.93
C ARG A 122 -15.99 -19.14 -14.27
N SER A 123 -15.80 -20.05 -15.23
CA SER A 123 -14.52 -20.72 -15.45
C SER A 123 -13.52 -19.95 -16.32
N ASP A 124 -13.92 -18.87 -17.00
CA ASP A 124 -13.03 -18.15 -17.90
C ASP A 124 -12.25 -17.02 -17.20
N ALA A 125 -11.05 -16.74 -17.72
CA ALA A 125 -10.16 -15.73 -17.16
C ALA A 125 -10.68 -14.30 -17.36
N ALA A 126 -11.56 -14.09 -18.34
CA ALA A 126 -12.08 -12.77 -18.71
C ALA A 126 -13.10 -12.27 -17.69
N GLU A 127 -13.99 -13.14 -17.22
CA GLU A 127 -15.03 -12.80 -16.25
C GLU A 127 -14.56 -12.95 -14.78
N ALA A 128 -13.40 -13.57 -14.56
CA ALA A 128 -12.87 -13.83 -13.22
C ALA A 128 -12.63 -12.57 -12.37
N PHE A 129 -12.27 -11.44 -13.00
CA PHE A 129 -12.14 -10.17 -12.31
C PHE A 129 -13.50 -9.64 -11.85
N ASP A 130 -14.47 -9.59 -12.77
CA ASP A 130 -15.82 -9.06 -12.51
C ASP A 130 -16.54 -9.90 -11.43
N ASP A 131 -16.41 -11.22 -11.49
CA ASP A 131 -16.96 -12.14 -10.50
C ASP A 131 -16.35 -11.90 -9.10
N ALA A 132 -15.03 -11.72 -9.03
CA ALA A 132 -14.32 -11.44 -7.79
C ALA A 132 -14.65 -10.03 -7.25
N GLU A 133 -14.81 -9.03 -8.12
CA GLU A 133 -15.23 -7.68 -7.76
C GLU A 133 -16.64 -7.69 -7.19
N ALA A 134 -17.59 -8.36 -7.86
CA ALA A 134 -18.96 -8.49 -7.39
C ALA A 134 -19.04 -9.21 -6.03
N ALA A 135 -18.29 -10.31 -5.86
CA ALA A 135 -18.21 -11.02 -4.58
C ALA A 135 -17.61 -10.13 -3.49
N ALA A 136 -16.46 -9.49 -3.74
CA ALA A 136 -15.81 -8.60 -2.76
C ALA A 136 -16.71 -7.41 -2.39
N ALA A 137 -17.43 -6.81 -3.35
CA ALA A 137 -18.37 -5.74 -3.11
C ALA A 137 -19.55 -6.19 -2.24
N GLY A 138 -20.09 -7.39 -2.50
CA GLY A 138 -21.13 -8.00 -1.67
C GLY A 138 -20.64 -8.24 -0.24
N ILE A 139 -19.42 -8.77 -0.09
CA ILE A 139 -18.80 -8.97 1.22
C ILE A 139 -18.63 -7.63 1.96
N LEU A 140 -18.14 -6.60 1.27
CA LEU A 140 -17.94 -5.27 1.85
C LEU A 140 -19.26 -4.62 2.29
N ALA A 141 -20.36 -4.88 1.59
CA ALA A 141 -21.68 -4.36 1.93
C ALA A 141 -22.24 -4.97 3.23
N HIS A 142 -21.93 -6.23 3.50
CA HIS A 142 -22.37 -6.98 4.69
C HIS A 142 -21.27 -7.15 5.75
N LEU A 143 -20.11 -6.52 5.57
CA LEU A 143 -18.94 -6.78 6.39
C LEU A 143 -19.19 -6.54 7.88
N ASP A 144 -19.91 -5.46 8.24
CA ASP A 144 -20.15 -5.14 9.65
C ASP A 144 -21.12 -6.13 10.31
N GLU A 145 -22.05 -6.70 9.54
CA GLU A 145 -22.97 -7.75 10.00
C GLU A 145 -22.18 -9.03 10.31
N TRP A 146 -21.33 -9.49 9.40
CA TRP A 146 -20.52 -10.69 9.60
C TRP A 146 -19.43 -10.50 10.65
N LEU A 147 -18.88 -9.29 10.79
CA LEU A 147 -17.93 -9.01 11.86
C LEU A 147 -18.60 -8.94 13.24
N SER A 148 -19.92 -9.01 13.34
CA SER A 148 -20.64 -9.12 14.62
C SER A 148 -20.85 -10.56 15.08
N ASP A 149 -20.62 -11.55 14.21
CA ASP A 149 -20.71 -12.98 14.51
C ASP A 149 -19.31 -13.62 14.60
N GLU A 150 -19.10 -14.47 15.60
CA GLU A 150 -17.78 -15.04 15.90
C GLU A 150 -17.32 -16.03 14.83
N ASP A 151 -18.20 -16.93 14.41
CA ASP A 151 -17.89 -17.95 13.41
C ASP A 151 -17.57 -17.28 12.08
N ASP A 152 -18.30 -16.21 11.76
CA ASP A 152 -18.08 -15.42 10.56
C ASP A 152 -16.74 -14.67 10.60
N VAL A 153 -16.38 -14.04 11.71
CA VAL A 153 -15.06 -13.40 11.90
C VAL A 153 -13.93 -14.40 11.69
N ILE A 154 -14.03 -15.58 12.30
CA ILE A 154 -13.00 -16.63 12.18
C ILE A 154 -12.90 -17.08 10.72
N SER A 155 -14.03 -17.35 10.08
CA SER A 155 -14.07 -17.85 8.70
C SER A 155 -13.58 -16.80 7.68
N LEU A 156 -13.92 -15.51 7.84
CA LEU A 156 -13.36 -14.40 7.05
C LEU A 156 -11.87 -14.21 7.31
N HIS A 157 -11.42 -14.35 8.56
CA HIS A 157 -10.00 -14.29 8.88
C HIS A 157 -9.21 -15.35 8.12
N ARG A 158 -9.68 -16.60 8.13
CA ARG A 158 -9.03 -17.71 7.40
C ARG A 158 -8.88 -17.40 5.92
N LEU A 159 -9.94 -16.90 5.31
CA LEU A 159 -9.97 -16.54 3.90
C LEU A 159 -9.07 -15.34 3.57
N LEU A 160 -9.10 -14.28 4.39
CA LEU A 160 -8.53 -12.99 4.00
C LEU A 160 -7.14 -12.76 4.57
N LEU A 161 -6.88 -13.12 5.83
CA LEU A 161 -5.75 -12.58 6.60
C LEU A 161 -4.83 -13.66 7.20
N GLU A 162 -5.33 -14.87 7.43
CA GLU A 162 -4.57 -15.98 8.00
C GLU A 162 -3.35 -16.31 7.13
N ARG A 163 -2.21 -16.60 7.77
CA ARG A 163 -0.96 -16.89 7.06
C ARG A 163 -0.74 -18.39 7.05
N HIS A 164 -0.59 -18.96 5.87
CA HIS A 164 -0.35 -20.38 5.68
C HIS A 164 1.07 -20.59 5.15
N PRO A 165 2.10 -20.66 6.02
CA PRO A 165 3.47 -20.90 5.57
C PRO A 165 3.56 -22.22 4.81
N ALA A 166 4.48 -22.29 3.85
CA ALA A 166 4.81 -23.54 3.21
C ALA A 166 5.53 -24.48 4.18
N ASP A 167 5.32 -25.77 4.03
CA ASP A 167 6.07 -26.81 4.75
C ASP A 167 7.50 -26.98 4.21
N GLU A 168 8.21 -27.99 4.71
CA GLU A 168 9.60 -28.29 4.32
C GLU A 168 9.75 -28.61 2.82
N ASP A 169 8.68 -29.12 2.19
CA ASP A 169 8.62 -29.45 0.76
C ASP A 169 8.15 -28.25 -0.10
N GLY A 170 7.89 -27.11 0.52
CA GLY A 170 7.39 -25.91 -0.16
C GLY A 170 5.90 -25.94 -0.46
N VAL A 171 5.16 -26.92 0.06
CA VAL A 171 3.72 -27.11 -0.17
C VAL A 171 2.92 -26.35 0.88
N ARG A 172 1.80 -25.74 0.45
CA ARG A 172 0.87 -25.06 1.35
C ARG A 172 -0.42 -25.86 1.47
N VAL A 173 -0.92 -25.96 2.70
CA VAL A 173 -2.20 -26.65 2.99
C VAL A 173 -3.42 -25.82 2.59
N ALA A 174 -3.29 -24.50 2.51
CA ALA A 174 -4.36 -23.57 2.19
C ALA A 174 -3.80 -22.22 1.72
N TRP A 175 -4.70 -21.37 1.21
CA TRP A 175 -4.40 -20.03 0.73
C TRP A 175 -5.36 -19.01 1.32
N SER A 176 -4.81 -17.90 1.83
CA SER A 176 -5.58 -16.68 2.08
C SER A 176 -5.30 -15.62 1.03
N VAL A 177 -6.17 -14.61 0.93
CA VAL A 177 -5.96 -13.45 0.04
C VAL A 177 -4.64 -12.75 0.40
N GLN A 178 -4.34 -12.61 1.69
CA GLN A 178 -3.07 -12.03 2.13
C GLN A 178 -1.85 -12.87 1.72
N ASP A 179 -1.91 -14.21 1.77
CA ASP A 179 -0.81 -15.06 1.29
C ASP A 179 -0.54 -14.86 -0.21
N ALA A 180 -1.60 -14.76 -1.00
CA ALA A 180 -1.50 -14.53 -2.43
C ALA A 180 -1.07 -13.09 -2.77
N LEU A 181 -1.54 -12.08 -2.02
CA LEU A 181 -1.06 -10.70 -2.13
C LEU A 181 0.44 -10.61 -1.84
N ASP A 182 0.94 -11.33 -0.85
CA ASP A 182 2.37 -11.31 -0.53
C ASP A 182 3.22 -12.01 -1.59
N LYS A 183 2.70 -13.09 -2.20
CA LYS A 183 3.44 -13.89 -3.18
C LYS A 183 3.40 -13.28 -4.59
N TRP A 184 2.22 -12.88 -5.06
CA TRP A 184 2.04 -12.37 -6.41
C TRP A 184 1.78 -10.86 -6.43
N GLY A 185 1.16 -10.30 -5.39
CA GLY A 185 0.73 -8.91 -5.36
C GLY A 185 -0.55 -8.69 -6.15
N ALA A 186 -1.43 -7.80 -5.70
CA ALA A 186 -2.44 -7.24 -6.58
C ALA A 186 -1.73 -6.52 -7.73
N GLU A 187 -2.34 -6.52 -8.91
CA GLU A 187 -1.89 -5.60 -9.95
C GLU A 187 -1.92 -4.21 -9.35
N ARG A 188 -0.74 -3.58 -9.20
CA ARG A 188 -0.75 -2.13 -9.04
C ARG A 188 -1.41 -1.67 -10.33
N ARG A 189 -2.61 -1.10 -10.25
CA ARG A 189 -2.88 0.08 -11.07
C ARG A 189 -1.62 0.88 -10.91
N GLU A 190 -0.79 0.91 -11.95
CA GLU A 190 0.36 1.79 -11.98
C GLU A 190 -0.18 3.08 -11.39
N GLN A 191 0.36 3.49 -10.24
CA GLN A 191 0.20 4.87 -9.81
C GLN A 191 0.56 5.61 -11.08
N PRO A 192 -0.43 6.18 -11.81
CA PRO A 192 -0.34 6.30 -13.25
C PRO A 192 1.01 6.91 -13.45
N ALA A 193 1.92 6.14 -14.06
CA ALA A 193 3.15 6.75 -14.47
C ALA A 193 2.62 7.94 -15.26
N GLU A 194 2.93 9.15 -14.84
CA GLU A 194 2.74 10.31 -15.68
C GLU A 194 3.69 10.14 -16.89
N GLU A 195 3.63 9.02 -17.61
CA GLU A 195 3.64 9.05 -19.04
C GLU A 195 2.44 9.90 -19.42
N ALA A 196 2.74 11.19 -19.54
CA ALA A 196 1.96 12.14 -20.28
C ALA A 196 1.84 11.65 -21.74
N VAL A 197 1.05 10.60 -21.97
CA VAL A 197 0.33 10.47 -23.22
C VAL A 197 -0.78 11.50 -23.13
N ALA A 198 -0.44 12.74 -23.49
CA ALA A 198 -1.45 13.75 -23.72
C ALA A 198 -2.41 13.15 -24.77
N PRO A 199 -3.69 12.86 -24.42
CA PRO A 199 -4.66 12.48 -25.44
C PRO A 199 -4.67 13.61 -26.47
N SER A 200 -4.63 13.24 -27.74
CA SER A 200 -4.63 14.18 -28.86
C SER A 200 -5.70 15.25 -28.64
N ARG A 201 -5.32 16.51 -28.87
CA ARG A 201 -6.14 17.72 -28.62
C ARG A 201 -7.55 17.66 -29.24
N ALA A 202 -7.78 16.75 -30.18
CA ALA A 202 -9.03 16.55 -30.90
C ALA A 202 -10.13 15.80 -30.11
N LEU A 203 -9.83 15.16 -28.98
CA LEU A 203 -10.79 14.30 -28.26
C LEU A 203 -11.25 14.85 -26.89
N ARG A 204 -10.89 16.09 -26.54
CA ARG A 204 -11.39 16.70 -25.30
C ARG A 204 -12.65 17.53 -25.59
N PRO A 205 -13.81 17.23 -24.98
CA PRO A 205 -14.87 18.23 -24.89
C PRO A 205 -14.33 19.43 -24.10
N GLU A 206 -14.45 20.63 -24.65
CA GLU A 206 -14.07 21.87 -23.96
C GLU A 206 -14.87 21.96 -22.66
N ARG A 207 -14.21 21.74 -21.52
CA ARG A 207 -14.80 22.05 -20.23
C ARG A 207 -14.83 23.59 -20.14
N VAL A 208 -16.03 24.15 -20.14
CA VAL A 208 -16.26 25.56 -19.79
C VAL A 208 -15.80 25.72 -18.35
N PHE A 209 -14.61 26.29 -18.18
CA PHE A 209 -14.05 26.63 -16.88
C PHE A 209 -14.64 27.97 -16.46
N ASP A 210 -15.47 27.95 -15.44
CA ASP A 210 -15.97 29.17 -14.80
C ASP A 210 -14.97 29.57 -13.70
N GLU A 211 -14.09 30.52 -14.01
CA GLU A 211 -13.09 31.06 -13.06
C GLU A 211 -13.73 31.60 -11.77
N SER A 212 -15.04 31.91 -11.76
CA SER A 212 -15.72 32.47 -10.60
C SER A 212 -16.04 31.45 -9.48
N THR A 213 -15.89 30.15 -9.73
CA THR A 213 -16.23 29.08 -8.76
C THR A 213 -15.03 28.27 -8.27
N ALA A 214 -13.82 28.57 -8.75
CA ALA A 214 -12.61 27.88 -8.34
C ALA A 214 -12.15 28.35 -6.94
N SER A 215 -12.55 27.62 -5.90
CA SER A 215 -11.94 27.74 -4.57
C SER A 215 -10.72 26.82 -4.47
N PRO A 216 -9.54 27.31 -4.07
CA PRO A 216 -8.36 26.45 -3.89
C PRO A 216 -8.61 25.43 -2.77
N ILE A 217 -8.41 24.15 -3.08
CA ILE A 217 -8.47 23.05 -2.10
C ILE A 217 -7.22 23.12 -1.23
N ALA A 218 -7.39 23.44 0.06
CA ALA A 218 -6.32 23.56 1.04
C ALA A 218 -5.92 22.19 1.63
N GLU A 219 -5.41 21.27 0.81
CA GLU A 219 -4.99 19.94 1.29
C GLU A 219 -3.71 19.43 0.62
N HIS A 220 -2.56 20.04 0.93
CA HIS A 220 -1.28 19.33 0.95
C HIS A 220 -0.38 20.02 1.99
N GLY A 221 -0.18 19.38 3.13
CA GLY A 221 0.71 19.88 4.19
C GLY A 221 2.14 20.10 3.68
N ASP A 222 2.88 20.96 4.39
CA ASP A 222 4.27 21.32 4.09
C ASP A 222 5.15 20.08 3.84
N ARG A 223 5.64 19.95 2.60
CA ARG A 223 6.26 18.73 2.08
C ARG A 223 7.59 18.46 2.78
N LEU A 224 7.83 17.21 3.16
CA LEU A 224 9.14 16.76 3.62
C LEU A 224 10.01 16.36 2.43
N LEU A 225 11.19 16.98 2.32
CA LEU A 225 12.15 16.79 1.24
C LEU A 225 13.35 15.97 1.71
N GLY A 226 13.72 14.95 0.93
CA GLY A 226 14.98 14.24 1.10
C GLY A 226 16.18 15.04 0.60
N GLY A 227 17.40 14.56 0.89
CA GLY A 227 18.64 15.30 0.64
C GLY A 227 18.81 15.85 -0.80
N ALA A 228 18.45 15.07 -1.83
CA ALA A 228 18.55 15.51 -3.23
C ALA A 228 17.54 16.62 -3.57
N GLN A 229 16.29 16.48 -3.11
CA GLN A 229 15.23 17.47 -3.33
C GLN A 229 15.51 18.76 -2.53
N ALA A 230 15.92 18.63 -1.27
CA ALA A 230 16.33 19.75 -0.43
C ALA A 230 17.51 20.52 -1.03
N ALA A 231 18.48 19.81 -1.61
CA ALA A 231 19.62 20.41 -2.30
C ALA A 231 19.20 21.22 -3.54
N ALA A 232 18.19 20.76 -4.29
CA ALA A 232 17.64 21.50 -5.41
C ALA A 232 16.98 22.82 -4.96
N VAL A 233 16.22 22.80 -3.86
CA VAL A 233 15.59 24.02 -3.30
C VAL A 233 16.66 25.01 -2.81
N ALA A 234 17.67 24.51 -2.10
CA ALA A 234 18.81 25.30 -1.62
C ALA A 234 19.75 25.79 -2.75
N GLY A 235 19.58 25.29 -3.98
CA GLY A 235 20.38 25.59 -5.16
C GLY A 235 21.60 24.68 -5.36
N SER A 236 22.16 24.11 -4.29
CA SER A 236 23.12 23.01 -4.41
C SER A 236 23.26 22.22 -3.09
N LEU A 237 23.79 20.99 -3.18
CA LEU A 237 24.09 20.17 -2.00
C LEU A 237 25.11 20.85 -1.08
N ARG A 238 26.11 21.54 -1.65
CA ARG A 238 27.13 22.26 -0.88
C ARG A 238 26.52 23.43 -0.10
N THR A 239 25.54 24.12 -0.68
CA THR A 239 24.81 25.20 0.01
C THR A 239 24.01 24.64 1.18
N LEU A 240 23.27 23.56 0.96
CA LEU A 240 22.48 22.90 2.00
C LEU A 240 23.37 22.43 3.17
N GLN A 241 24.50 21.78 2.88
CA GLN A 241 25.46 21.35 3.91
C GLN A 241 26.04 22.52 4.68
N ARG A 242 26.30 23.66 4.02
CA ARG A 242 26.78 24.88 4.67
C ARG A 242 25.74 25.45 5.64
N TRP A 243 24.47 25.50 5.23
CA TRP A 243 23.37 25.96 6.09
C TRP A 243 23.19 25.06 7.30
N ALA A 244 23.17 23.74 7.10
CA ALA A 244 23.07 22.78 8.20
C ALA A 244 24.26 22.88 9.16
N LYS A 245 25.50 23.02 8.65
CA LYS A 245 26.70 23.19 9.49
C LYS A 245 26.70 24.50 10.28
N ALA A 246 26.10 25.56 9.73
CA ALA A 246 25.96 26.84 10.39
C ALA A 246 24.79 26.89 11.39
N GLY A 247 23.96 25.84 11.47
CA GLY A 247 22.76 25.82 12.32
C GLY A 247 21.60 26.66 11.77
N GLU A 248 21.65 27.05 10.50
CA GLU A 248 20.63 27.91 9.88
C GLU A 248 19.37 27.13 9.49
N ILE A 249 19.52 25.82 9.32
CA ILE A 249 18.43 24.89 9.07
C ILE A 249 18.69 23.57 9.77
N GLU A 250 17.68 23.04 10.45
CA GLU A 250 17.70 21.74 11.09
C GLU A 250 16.76 20.77 10.36
N PRO A 251 17.14 19.49 10.25
CA PRO A 251 16.23 18.48 9.73
C PRO A 251 15.11 18.22 10.73
N GLU A 252 13.87 18.17 10.25
CA GLU A 252 12.69 17.83 11.08
C GLU A 252 12.83 16.42 11.67
N THR A 253 13.35 15.50 10.87
CA THR A 253 13.59 14.11 11.26
C THR A 253 14.75 13.52 10.46
N SER A 254 15.30 12.42 10.94
CA SER A 254 16.39 11.71 10.29
C SER A 254 16.18 10.20 10.33
N PRO A 255 15.17 9.67 9.61
CA PRO A 255 14.88 8.24 9.57
C PRO A 255 16.00 7.46 8.86
N TYR A 256 16.03 6.15 9.10
CA TYR A 256 16.85 5.23 8.32
C TYR A 256 16.12 4.85 7.04
N VAL A 257 16.70 5.18 5.88
CA VAL A 257 16.20 4.82 4.55
C VAL A 257 17.29 4.01 3.86
N ALA A 258 16.97 2.79 3.43
CA ALA A 258 17.93 1.84 2.85
C ALA A 258 19.20 1.65 3.71
N GLY A 259 19.03 1.53 5.03
CA GLY A 259 20.12 1.34 5.99
C GLY A 259 20.98 2.59 6.27
N ARG A 260 20.63 3.75 5.71
CA ARG A 260 21.36 5.02 5.91
C ARG A 260 20.47 6.06 6.59
N LYS A 261 21.01 6.73 7.61
CA LYS A 261 20.34 7.85 8.27
C LYS A 261 20.23 9.02 7.29
N THR A 262 19.01 9.37 6.89
CA THR A 262 18.75 10.37 5.85
C THR A 262 17.98 11.55 6.45
N PRO A 263 18.55 12.76 6.49
CA PRO A 263 17.85 13.93 7.01
C PRO A 263 16.73 14.37 6.07
N LEU A 264 15.56 14.67 6.65
CA LEU A 264 14.40 15.23 5.95
C LEU A 264 14.15 16.66 6.41
N TYR A 265 13.88 17.55 5.46
CA TYR A 265 13.67 18.98 5.71
C TYR A 265 12.27 19.39 5.24
N ARG A 266 11.62 20.28 5.96
CA ARG A 266 10.38 20.91 5.50
C ARG A 266 10.67 21.89 4.36
N GLU A 267 9.83 21.87 3.33
CA GLU A 267 9.97 22.74 2.16
C GLU A 267 9.83 24.21 2.53
N SER A 268 8.87 24.55 3.40
CA SER A 268 8.69 25.92 3.90
C SER A 268 9.94 26.44 4.64
N ALA A 269 10.56 25.61 5.47
CA ALA A 269 11.77 25.97 6.22
C ALA A 269 12.96 26.22 5.29
N LEU A 270 13.10 25.42 4.23
CA LEU A 270 14.13 25.62 3.20
C LEU A 270 13.93 26.93 2.43
N LEU A 271 12.70 27.25 2.04
CA LEU A 271 12.37 28.49 1.33
C LEU A 271 12.63 29.72 2.21
N ALA A 272 12.15 29.70 3.46
CA ALA A 272 12.38 30.79 4.41
C ALA A 272 13.88 31.01 4.69
N THR A 273 14.67 29.93 4.79
CA THR A 273 16.13 30.02 4.96
C THR A 273 16.79 30.62 3.72
N LYS A 274 16.36 30.21 2.52
CA LYS A 274 16.87 30.73 1.25
C LYS A 274 16.63 32.22 1.10
N GLU A 275 15.41 32.68 1.41
CA GLU A 275 15.04 34.10 1.35
C GLU A 275 15.86 34.93 2.33
N ARG A 276 16.00 34.45 3.58
CA ARG A 276 16.83 35.10 4.60
C ARG A 276 18.29 35.26 4.15
N MET A 277 18.85 34.22 3.54
CA MET A 277 20.23 34.22 3.04
C MET A 277 20.41 35.11 1.82
N ALA A 278 19.41 35.20 0.95
CA ALA A 278 19.41 36.12 -0.19
C ALA A 278 19.33 37.58 0.28
N ALA A 279 18.44 37.88 1.24
CA ALA A 279 18.33 39.20 1.85
C ALA A 279 19.63 39.63 2.53
N ALA A 280 20.24 38.75 3.32
CA ALA A 280 21.53 39.02 3.98
C ALA A 280 22.67 39.29 2.99
N LYS A 281 22.64 38.63 1.82
CA LYS A 281 23.62 38.89 0.76
C LYS A 281 23.44 40.30 0.16
N ASN A 282 22.21 40.69 -0.15
CA ASN A 282 21.92 42.01 -0.74
C ASN A 282 22.34 43.16 0.20
N VAL A 283 22.07 43.03 1.51
CA VAL A 283 22.49 44.02 2.51
C VAL A 283 24.02 44.17 2.56
N ARG A 284 24.76 43.08 2.41
CA ARG A 284 26.23 43.10 2.41
C ARG A 284 26.79 43.76 1.14
N ASP A 285 26.17 43.53 0.00
CA ASP A 285 26.57 44.12 -1.29
C ASP A 285 26.26 45.63 -1.34
N GLU A 286 25.17 46.08 -0.70
CA GLU A 286 24.84 47.51 -0.55
C GLU A 286 25.77 48.22 0.44
N GLY A 287 26.04 47.62 1.61
CA GLY A 287 26.97 48.19 2.60
C GLY A 287 28.41 48.31 2.09
N GLY A 288 28.85 47.41 1.20
CA GLY A 288 30.16 47.49 0.56
C GLY A 288 30.26 48.60 -0.50
N ARG A 289 29.16 48.92 -1.20
CA ARG A 289 29.15 49.94 -2.26
C ARG A 289 29.19 51.38 -1.73
N TYR A 290 28.66 51.63 -0.53
CA TYR A 290 28.67 52.97 0.05
C TYR A 290 29.92 53.25 0.91
N ALA A 291 30.60 52.21 1.41
CA ALA A 291 31.85 52.39 2.16
C ALA A 291 33.03 52.85 1.28
N GLU A 292 33.02 52.57 -0.03
CA GLU A 292 34.04 53.05 -0.96
C GLU A 292 33.77 54.47 -1.49
N ALA A 293 32.55 55.01 -1.33
CA ALA A 293 32.19 56.33 -1.81
C ALA A 293 32.52 57.48 -0.83
N ASP A 294 32.66 57.18 0.47
CA ASP A 294 33.03 58.15 1.52
C ASP A 294 34.56 58.20 1.81
N ALA A 295 35.37 57.47 1.04
CA ALA A 295 36.83 57.42 1.18
C ALA A 295 37.61 58.14 0.06
N ALA A 296 36.94 58.94 -0.78
CA ALA A 296 37.52 59.76 -1.85
C ALA A 296 37.14 61.24 -1.69
#